data_AF-A0A5C5X713-F1
#
_entry.id   AF-A0A5C5X713-F1
#
_cell.length_a   1.000
_cell.length_b   1.000
_cell.length_c   1.000
_cell.angle_alpha   90.00
_cell.angle_beta   90.00
_cell.angle_gamma   90.00
#
_symmetry.space_group_name_H-M   'P 1'
#
loop_
_entity.id
_entity.type
_entity.pdbx_description
1 polymer ?
#
loop_
_entity_poly.entity_id
_entity_poly.type
_entity_poly.pdbx_seq_one_letter_code
_entity_poly.pdbx_strand_id
1 'polypeptide(L)'
;MDVSRRTEIEDRFLKDMRKLNTRQREELILLLGNPPDPRNVPSSFWRRVEEEHRNMLVLMLLMLSTESGMKFGLGEIPARAKATGWANLQASKVARKYTENSQARLMTGLDKIYRNRLEKFGDGFTPSGRNRVAPTQKDVRELVTDIFGETRRFDTISTEGTRAITHGTETAAVQVGFAHEKDRWKIRPWRTSTGTCKRCKRLDGKLRSQWGVIDPDAVNGPPIHPHCACIIVYHLIETGQVSPSSVPEIPATFGTQLTP
;
A
#
# COMPACT_ATOMS: atom_id res chain seq x y z
N MET A 1 -14.39 -5.26 -13.29
CA MET A 1 -13.59 -6.47 -13.58
C MET A 1 -12.25 -6.35 -12.86
N ASP A 2 -11.68 -7.45 -12.36
CA ASP A 2 -10.34 -7.43 -11.74
C ASP A 2 -9.24 -7.47 -12.81
N VAL A 3 -8.02 -7.05 -12.49
CA VAL A 3 -6.86 -7.16 -13.40
C VAL A 3 -6.42 -8.62 -13.48
N SER A 4 -6.25 -9.16 -14.69
CA SER A 4 -6.07 -10.60 -14.92
C SER A 4 -4.81 -11.15 -14.25
N ARG A 5 -3.73 -10.34 -14.21
CA ARG A 5 -2.45 -10.70 -13.60
C ARG A 5 -2.22 -10.08 -12.22
N ARG A 6 -3.27 -9.54 -11.58
CA ARG A 6 -3.15 -8.86 -10.29
C ARG A 6 -2.37 -9.67 -9.26
N THR A 7 -2.77 -10.92 -9.04
CA THR A 7 -2.16 -11.80 -8.03
C THR A 7 -0.68 -12.05 -8.34
N GLU A 8 -0.35 -12.33 -9.60
CA GLU A 8 1.02 -12.56 -10.04
C GLU A 8 1.91 -11.32 -9.79
N ILE A 9 1.39 -10.13 -10.09
CA ILE A 9 2.08 -8.86 -9.86
C ILE A 9 2.26 -8.63 -8.36
N GLU A 10 1.17 -8.69 -7.57
CA GLU A 10 1.23 -8.52 -6.12
C GLU A 10 2.21 -9.52 -5.47
N ASP A 11 2.17 -10.80 -5.85
CA ASP A 11 3.07 -11.84 -5.32
C ASP A 11 4.54 -11.59 -5.66
N ARG A 12 4.82 -11.11 -6.88
CA ARG A 12 6.17 -10.72 -7.27
C ARG A 12 6.67 -9.58 -6.39
N PHE A 13 5.89 -8.52 -6.23
CA PHE A 13 6.27 -7.38 -5.40
C PHE A 13 6.35 -7.73 -3.91
N LEU A 14 5.53 -8.66 -3.42
CA LEU A 14 5.64 -9.18 -2.06
C LEU A 14 6.98 -9.89 -1.82
N LYS A 15 7.45 -10.70 -2.79
CA LYS A 15 8.76 -11.37 -2.72
C LYS A 15 9.90 -10.36 -2.70
N ASP A 16 9.85 -9.35 -3.55
CA ASP A 16 10.88 -8.31 -3.63
C ASP A 16 10.89 -7.44 -2.35
N MET A 17 9.72 -7.05 -1.86
CA MET A 17 9.59 -6.32 -0.60
C MET A 17 10.08 -7.12 0.60
N ARG A 18 9.86 -8.45 0.61
CA ARG A 18 10.38 -9.32 1.66
C ARG A 18 11.90 -9.29 1.69
N LYS A 19 12.56 -9.42 0.54
CA LYS A 19 14.03 -9.36 0.45
C LYS A 19 14.56 -8.00 0.91
N LEU A 20 13.92 -6.93 0.46
CA LEU A 20 14.25 -5.56 0.86
C LEU A 20 14.16 -5.38 2.39
N ASN A 21 13.02 -5.76 2.97
CA ASN A 21 12.77 -5.64 4.40
C ASN A 21 13.69 -6.51 5.25
N THR A 22 14.08 -7.70 4.78
CA THR A 22 15.07 -8.54 5.47
C THR A 22 16.41 -7.84 5.57
N ARG A 23 16.91 -7.28 4.47
CA ARG A 23 18.17 -6.51 4.46
C ARG A 23 18.09 -5.28 5.39
N GLN A 24 17.01 -4.51 5.30
CA GLN A 24 16.83 -3.31 6.12
C GLN A 24 16.70 -3.64 7.62
N ARG A 25 16.05 -4.77 7.96
CA ARG A 25 16.00 -5.27 9.33
C ARG A 25 17.38 -5.62 9.86
N GLU A 26 18.17 -6.36 9.10
CA GLU A 26 19.52 -6.77 9.49
C GLU A 26 20.41 -5.55 9.70
N GLU A 27 20.36 -4.60 8.77
CA GLU A 27 21.07 -3.33 8.89
C GLU A 27 20.61 -2.53 10.12
N LEU A 28 19.30 -2.42 10.37
CA LEU A 28 18.79 -1.70 11.54
C LEU A 28 19.27 -2.34 12.86
N ILE A 29 19.27 -3.67 12.95
CA ILE A 29 19.78 -4.38 14.14
C ILE A 29 21.25 -4.07 14.38
N LEU A 30 22.06 -4.05 13.31
CA LEU A 30 23.48 -3.69 13.41
C LEU A 30 23.67 -2.24 13.84
N LEU A 31 22.90 -1.31 13.26
CA LEU A 31 22.96 0.12 13.58
C LEU A 31 22.55 0.40 15.02
N LEU A 32 21.58 -0.35 15.57
CA LEU A 32 21.17 -0.18 16.98
C LEU A 32 22.31 -0.51 17.95
N GLY A 33 23.20 -1.45 17.62
CA GLY A 33 24.36 -1.80 18.44
C GLY A 33 24.04 -2.68 19.66
N ASN A 34 25.01 -2.78 20.57
CA ASN A 34 24.90 -3.54 21.82
C ASN A 34 25.61 -2.79 22.98
N PRO A 35 24.88 -2.15 23.91
CA PRO A 35 23.43 -2.18 24.06
C PRO A 35 22.71 -1.45 22.91
N PRO A 36 21.47 -1.85 22.58
CA PRO A 36 20.68 -1.19 21.54
C PRO A 36 20.35 0.26 21.89
N ASP A 37 20.60 1.19 20.96
CA ASP A 37 20.30 2.61 21.13
C ASP A 37 19.77 3.20 19.81
N PRO A 38 18.55 3.78 19.78
CA PRO A 38 18.00 4.36 18.55
C PRO A 38 18.79 5.58 18.06
N ARG A 39 19.58 6.23 18.92
CA ARG A 39 20.44 7.37 18.54
C ARG A 39 21.60 6.95 17.64
N ASN A 40 21.94 5.65 17.61
CA ASN A 40 22.96 5.10 16.71
C ASN A 40 22.46 4.97 15.27
N VAL A 41 21.14 5.11 15.02
CA VAL A 41 20.56 4.94 13.69
C VAL A 41 20.59 6.28 12.93
N PRO A 42 21.43 6.45 11.91
CA PRO A 42 21.56 7.73 11.22
C PRO A 42 20.31 8.03 10.37
N SER A 43 20.00 9.31 10.17
CA SER A 43 18.89 9.74 9.29
C SER A 43 19.05 9.30 7.83
N SER A 44 20.29 9.06 7.38
CA SER A 44 20.58 8.49 6.06
C SER A 44 20.02 7.08 5.87
N PHE A 45 19.96 6.26 6.92
CA PHE A 45 19.34 4.94 6.88
C PHE A 45 17.85 5.07 6.51
N TRP A 46 17.12 5.91 7.24
CA TRP A 46 15.68 6.09 7.02
C TRP A 46 15.35 6.71 5.66
N ARG A 47 16.13 7.68 5.21
CA ARG A 47 15.98 8.24 3.86
C ARG A 47 16.15 7.18 2.77
N ARG A 48 17.11 6.27 2.93
CA ARG A 48 17.31 5.15 2.00
C ARG A 48 16.15 4.15 2.07
N VAL A 49 15.65 3.81 3.27
CA VAL A 49 14.48 2.95 3.43
C VAL A 49 13.27 3.52 2.69
N GLU A 50 13.00 4.81 2.86
CA GLU A 50 11.92 5.53 2.17
C GLU A 50 12.10 5.46 0.65
N GLU A 51 13.28 5.79 0.15
CA GLU A 51 13.58 5.83 -1.28
C GLU A 51 13.47 4.45 -1.94
N GLU A 52 13.98 3.40 -1.29
CA GLU A 52 13.86 2.02 -1.79
C GLU A 52 12.39 1.56 -1.84
N HIS A 53 11.61 1.89 -0.81
CA HIS A 53 10.16 1.61 -0.80
C HIS A 53 9.43 2.38 -1.90
N ARG A 54 9.75 3.67 -2.06
CA ARG A 54 9.18 4.52 -3.10
C ARG A 54 9.42 3.91 -4.48
N ASN A 55 10.67 3.60 -4.81
CA ASN A 55 11.04 3.06 -6.11
C ASN A 55 10.32 1.73 -6.42
N MET A 56 10.23 0.84 -5.43
CA MET A 56 9.52 -0.42 -5.60
C MET A 56 8.01 -0.19 -5.80
N LEU A 57 7.40 0.69 -5.01
CA LEU A 57 5.97 1.00 -5.11
C LEU A 57 5.62 1.71 -6.43
N VAL A 58 6.46 2.62 -6.94
CA VAL A 58 6.22 3.30 -8.23
C VAL A 58 6.01 2.28 -9.34
N LEU A 59 6.87 1.27 -9.42
CA LEU A 59 6.79 0.24 -10.45
C LEU A 59 5.49 -0.55 -10.36
N MET A 60 5.12 -1.01 -9.15
CA MET A 60 3.89 -1.77 -8.93
C MET A 60 2.65 -0.95 -9.28
N LEU A 61 2.58 0.28 -8.76
CA LEU A 61 1.46 1.19 -8.95
C LEU A 61 1.28 1.55 -10.42
N LEU A 62 2.38 1.83 -11.12
CA LEU A 62 2.39 2.11 -12.54
C LEU A 62 1.86 0.93 -13.36
N MET A 63 2.38 -0.28 -13.10
CA MET A 63 1.96 -1.49 -13.81
C MET A 63 0.47 -1.78 -13.63
N LEU A 64 0.00 -1.84 -12.38
CA LEU A 64 -1.39 -2.15 -12.06
C LEU A 64 -2.35 -1.08 -12.57
N SER A 65 -1.99 0.20 -12.45
CA SER A 65 -2.86 1.28 -12.92
C SER A 65 -2.92 1.33 -14.45
N THR A 66 -1.80 1.09 -15.14
CA THR A 66 -1.76 1.04 -16.61
C THR A 66 -2.56 -0.14 -17.14
N GLU A 67 -2.32 -1.36 -16.62
CA GLU A 67 -3.04 -2.57 -17.06
C GLU A 67 -4.55 -2.44 -16.80
N SER A 68 -4.91 -1.87 -15.65
CA SER A 68 -6.31 -1.60 -15.31
C SER A 68 -6.95 -0.58 -16.24
N GLY A 69 -6.26 0.52 -16.56
CA GLY A 69 -6.76 1.52 -17.52
C GLY A 69 -6.95 0.95 -18.92
N MET A 70 -5.99 0.15 -19.40
CA MET A 70 -6.07 -0.53 -20.69
C MET A 70 -7.24 -1.50 -20.77
N LYS A 71 -7.47 -2.27 -19.70
CA LYS A 71 -8.61 -3.19 -19.61
C LYS A 71 -9.97 -2.48 -19.69
N PHE A 72 -10.01 -1.18 -19.44
CA PHE A 72 -11.20 -0.35 -19.49
C PHE A 72 -11.23 0.60 -20.70
N GLY A 73 -10.43 0.30 -21.73
CA GLY A 73 -10.53 0.92 -23.04
C GLY A 73 -9.60 2.11 -23.27
N LEU A 74 -8.69 2.43 -22.34
CA LEU A 74 -7.61 3.37 -22.66
C LEU A 74 -6.56 2.71 -23.54
N GLY A 75 -6.06 3.43 -24.54
CA GLY A 75 -4.82 3.04 -25.23
C GLY A 75 -3.62 2.99 -24.26
N GLU A 76 -2.57 2.26 -24.62
CA GLU A 76 -1.38 2.09 -23.77
C GLU A 76 -0.73 3.43 -23.39
N ILE A 77 -0.50 4.31 -24.38
CA ILE A 77 0.13 5.62 -24.18
C ILE A 77 -0.68 6.48 -23.19
N PRO A 78 -1.99 6.73 -23.39
CA PRO A 78 -2.77 7.53 -22.44
C PRO A 78 -2.89 6.85 -21.07
N ALA A 79 -3.03 5.52 -20.99
CA ALA A 79 -3.08 4.80 -19.72
C ALA A 79 -1.79 5.01 -18.91
N ARG A 80 -0.63 4.83 -19.54
CA ARG A 80 0.69 5.00 -18.91
C ARG A 80 0.95 6.45 -18.52
N ALA A 81 0.58 7.42 -19.37
CA ALA A 81 0.75 8.84 -19.08
C ALA A 81 -0.02 9.25 -17.82
N LYS A 82 -1.30 8.82 -17.71
CA LYS A 82 -2.13 9.09 -16.53
C LYS A 82 -1.62 8.37 -15.28
N ALA A 83 -1.15 7.13 -15.42
CA ALA A 83 -0.63 6.35 -14.30
C ALA A 83 0.70 6.90 -13.76
N THR A 84 1.57 7.46 -14.61
CA THR A 84 2.93 7.86 -14.21
C THR A 84 2.96 8.94 -13.13
N GLY A 85 2.23 10.05 -13.33
CA GLY A 85 2.19 11.15 -12.35
C GLY A 85 1.57 10.70 -11.03
N TRP A 86 0.44 9.98 -11.11
CA TRP A 86 -0.25 9.47 -9.94
C TRP A 86 0.59 8.45 -9.15
N ALA A 87 1.21 7.47 -9.83
CA ALA A 87 2.02 6.44 -9.19
C ALA A 87 3.21 7.01 -8.43
N ASN A 88 3.88 8.03 -8.99
CA ASN A 88 4.99 8.72 -8.32
C ASN A 88 4.55 9.43 -7.04
N LEU A 89 3.44 10.19 -7.11
CA LEU A 89 2.91 10.90 -5.95
C LEU A 89 2.44 9.93 -4.86
N GLN A 90 1.71 8.89 -5.25
CA GLN A 90 1.16 7.91 -4.32
C GLN A 90 2.27 7.07 -3.67
N ALA A 91 3.26 6.60 -4.44
CA ALA A 91 4.40 5.86 -3.91
C ALA A 91 5.19 6.70 -2.89
N SER A 92 5.44 7.98 -3.20
CA SER A 92 6.15 8.89 -2.29
C SER A 92 5.37 9.07 -0.98
N LYS A 93 4.06 9.28 -1.07
CA LYS A 93 3.17 9.40 0.11
C LYS A 93 3.20 8.14 0.98
N VAL A 94 3.10 6.96 0.37
CA VAL A 94 3.06 5.68 1.08
C VAL A 94 4.42 5.38 1.71
N ALA A 95 5.51 5.54 0.97
CA ALA A 95 6.86 5.27 1.44
C ALA A 95 7.26 6.16 2.62
N ARG A 96 6.95 7.46 2.55
CA ARG A 96 7.16 8.39 3.65
C ARG A 96 6.40 7.97 4.90
N LYS A 97 5.08 7.74 4.76
CA LYS A 97 4.23 7.28 5.88
C LYS A 97 4.70 5.94 6.46
N TYR A 98 5.17 5.02 5.61
CA TYR A 98 5.73 3.75 6.06
C TYR A 98 6.95 3.96 6.94
N THR A 99 7.85 4.85 6.52
CA THR A 99 9.12 5.17 7.19
C THR A 99 8.88 5.91 8.51
N GLU A 100 8.04 6.94 8.51
CA GLU A 100 7.63 7.68 9.72
C GLU A 100 7.03 6.74 10.77
N ASN A 101 6.10 5.88 10.37
CA ASN A 101 5.49 4.90 11.27
C ASN A 101 6.52 3.87 11.78
N SER A 102 7.52 3.52 10.98
CA SER A 102 8.58 2.58 11.38
C SER A 102 9.50 3.20 12.42
N GLN A 103 9.88 4.47 12.25
CA GLN A 103 10.62 5.23 13.25
C GLN A 103 9.83 5.36 14.55
N ALA A 104 8.56 5.75 14.48
CA ALA A 104 7.72 5.88 15.66
C ALA A 104 7.56 4.54 16.40
N ARG A 105 7.37 3.43 15.68
CA ARG A 105 7.31 2.08 16.26
C ARG A 105 8.63 1.67 16.92
N LEU A 106 9.77 2.03 16.34
CA LEU A 106 11.07 1.77 16.95
C LEU A 106 11.19 2.50 18.29
N MET A 107 10.92 3.80 18.30
CA MET A 107 11.04 4.64 19.51
C MET A 107 10.10 4.16 20.62
N THR A 108 8.82 3.99 20.29
CA THR A 108 7.80 3.55 21.25
C THR A 108 8.00 2.12 21.72
N GLY A 109 8.46 1.23 20.83
CA GLY A 109 8.75 -0.17 21.15
C GLY A 109 9.94 -0.32 22.08
N LEU A 110 11.04 0.41 21.83
CA LEU A 110 12.20 0.40 22.72
C LEU A 110 11.85 0.97 24.09
N ASP A 111 11.19 2.13 24.15
CA ASP A 111 10.72 2.73 25.41
C ASP A 111 9.89 1.75 26.25
N LYS A 112 8.94 1.04 25.61
CA LYS A 112 8.14 0.01 26.26
C LYS A 112 9.01 -1.13 26.81
N ILE A 113 10.01 -1.59 26.06
CA ILE A 113 10.92 -2.65 26.50
C ILE A 113 11.74 -2.18 27.72
N TYR A 114 12.26 -0.96 27.68
CA TYR A 114 12.99 -0.36 28.81
C TYR A 114 12.13 -0.32 30.07
N ARG A 115 10.91 0.24 29.98
CA ARG A 115 9.98 0.33 31.12
C ARG A 115 9.64 -1.05 31.70
N ASN A 116 9.28 -2.00 30.85
CA ASN A 116 8.96 -3.36 31.28
C ASN A 116 10.14 -4.04 31.99
N ARG A 117 11.37 -3.77 31.56
CA ARG A 117 12.59 -4.31 32.20
C ARG A 117 12.87 -3.63 33.53
N LEU A 118 12.69 -2.32 33.60
CA LEU A 118 12.85 -1.54 34.83
C LEU A 118 11.89 -2.03 35.91
N GLU A 119 10.62 -2.18 35.58
CA GLU A 119 9.59 -2.72 36.49
C GLU A 119 9.92 -4.14 36.96
N LYS A 120 10.47 -4.98 36.07
CA LYS A 120 10.75 -6.39 36.38
C LYS A 120 12.01 -6.60 37.22
N PHE A 121 13.03 -5.76 37.07
CA PHE A 121 14.36 -5.98 37.65
C PHE A 121 14.82 -4.90 38.64
N GLY A 122 14.06 -3.80 38.77
CA GLY A 122 14.42 -2.64 39.58
C GLY A 122 15.63 -1.87 39.06
N ASP A 123 15.96 -0.75 39.73
CA ASP A 123 17.07 0.13 39.37
C ASP A 123 18.46 -0.45 39.68
N GLY A 124 18.55 -1.60 40.37
CA GLY A 124 19.75 -1.97 41.14
C GLY A 124 20.32 -3.38 41.01
N PHE A 125 19.85 -4.27 40.13
CA PHE A 125 20.34 -5.67 40.18
C PHE A 125 21.49 -5.99 39.20
N THR A 126 22.70 -6.23 39.74
CA THR A 126 23.74 -7.06 39.08
C THR A 126 24.45 -7.99 40.06
N PRO A 127 24.58 -9.31 39.76
CA PRO A 127 25.64 -10.14 40.34
C PRO A 127 26.92 -10.17 39.48
N SER A 128 26.91 -9.59 38.26
CA SER A 128 28.01 -9.73 37.29
C SER A 128 28.27 -8.52 36.37
N GLY A 129 27.86 -7.31 36.78
CA GLY A 129 28.25 -6.05 36.10
C GLY A 129 27.64 -5.76 34.72
N ARG A 130 26.68 -6.56 34.22
CA ARG A 130 25.91 -6.22 33.01
C ARG A 130 24.61 -5.51 33.38
N ASN A 131 24.45 -4.29 32.88
CA ASN A 131 23.28 -3.44 33.10
C ASN A 131 22.00 -4.09 32.48
N ARG A 132 21.27 -4.90 33.26
CA ARG A 132 20.14 -5.73 32.79
C ARG A 132 18.90 -4.94 32.37
N VAL A 133 18.86 -3.63 32.68
CA VAL A 133 17.78 -2.71 32.28
C VAL A 133 17.76 -2.48 30.77
N ALA A 134 18.90 -2.56 30.08
CA ALA A 134 18.96 -2.39 28.63
C ALA A 134 18.21 -3.51 27.88
N PRO A 135 17.52 -3.21 26.76
CA PRO A 135 16.96 -4.19 25.84
C PRO A 135 18.00 -5.23 25.44
N THR A 136 17.60 -6.50 25.41
CA THR A 136 18.45 -7.54 24.83
C THR A 136 18.40 -7.52 23.32
N GLN A 137 19.40 -8.15 22.69
CA GLN A 137 19.39 -8.46 21.27
C GLN A 137 18.19 -9.30 20.82
N LYS A 138 17.54 -10.04 21.73
CA LYS A 138 16.30 -10.76 21.42
C LYS A 138 15.13 -9.79 21.31
N ASP A 139 14.94 -8.92 22.31
CA ASP A 139 13.84 -7.94 22.31
C ASP A 139 13.90 -7.04 21.07
N VAL A 140 15.11 -6.61 20.68
CA VAL A 140 15.32 -5.80 19.48
C VAL A 140 15.01 -6.56 18.21
N ARG A 141 15.44 -7.83 18.11
CA ARG A 141 15.10 -8.65 16.93
C ARG A 141 13.61 -8.83 16.76
N GLU A 142 12.88 -9.02 17.86
CA GLU A 142 11.42 -9.13 17.85
C GLU A 142 10.77 -7.81 17.43
N LEU A 143 11.20 -6.69 18.03
CA LEU A 143 10.70 -5.35 17.68
C LEU A 143 10.95 -5.00 16.20
N VAL A 144 12.17 -5.19 15.71
CA VAL A 144 12.51 -4.88 14.31
C VAL A 144 11.79 -5.83 13.35
N THR A 145 11.54 -7.08 13.76
CA THR A 145 10.72 -8.03 12.99
C THR A 145 9.27 -7.58 12.90
N ASP A 146 8.67 -6.97 13.93
CA ASP A 146 7.35 -6.33 13.83
C ASP A 146 7.37 -5.15 12.86
N ILE A 147 8.37 -4.25 12.99
CA ILE A 147 8.50 -3.05 12.17
C ILE A 147 8.55 -3.40 10.67
N PHE A 148 9.39 -4.35 10.29
CA PHE A 148 9.56 -4.77 8.89
C PHE A 148 8.75 -6.03 8.55
N GLY A 149 7.79 -6.39 9.39
CA GLY A 149 7.09 -7.68 9.40
C GLY A 149 6.23 -7.96 8.17
N GLU A 150 5.81 -9.21 8.06
CA GLU A 150 5.06 -9.73 6.92
C GLU A 150 3.69 -9.09 6.75
N THR A 151 2.94 -8.94 7.86
CA THR A 151 1.63 -8.31 7.86
C THR A 151 1.68 -6.92 7.22
N ARG A 152 2.58 -6.04 7.67
CA ARG A 152 2.69 -4.68 7.11
C ARG A 152 3.02 -4.67 5.61
N ARG A 153 3.85 -5.61 5.14
CA ARG A 153 4.16 -5.73 3.70
C ARG A 153 2.92 -6.13 2.91
N PHE A 154 2.23 -7.19 3.36
CA PHE A 154 0.99 -7.66 2.73
C PHE A 154 -0.04 -6.54 2.66
N ASP A 155 -0.21 -5.80 3.75
CA ASP A 155 -1.19 -4.73 3.85
C ASP A 155 -0.88 -3.60 2.89
N THR A 156 0.39 -3.22 2.80
CA THR A 156 0.86 -2.16 1.91
C THR A 156 0.61 -2.57 0.46
N ILE A 157 1.07 -3.76 0.04
CA ILE A 157 0.94 -4.23 -1.34
C ILE A 157 -0.53 -4.42 -1.73
N SER A 158 -1.33 -5.09 -0.90
CA SER A 158 -2.74 -5.35 -1.20
C SER A 158 -3.58 -4.08 -1.26
N THR A 159 -3.36 -3.15 -0.31
CA THR A 159 -4.09 -1.87 -0.27
C THR A 159 -3.70 -1.01 -1.45
N GLU A 160 -2.42 -0.81 -1.69
CA GLU A 160 -1.93 0.07 -2.75
C GLU A 160 -2.15 -0.55 -4.14
N GLY A 161 -2.12 -1.87 -4.26
CA GLY A 161 -2.54 -2.57 -5.47
C GLY A 161 -4.01 -2.36 -5.80
N THR A 162 -4.90 -2.45 -4.80
CA THR A 162 -6.31 -2.09 -4.96
C THR A 162 -6.47 -0.63 -5.41
N ARG A 163 -5.73 0.28 -4.78
CA ARG A 163 -5.78 1.72 -5.10
C ARG A 163 -5.32 1.99 -6.53
N ALA A 164 -4.27 1.31 -7.00
CA ALA A 164 -3.76 1.43 -8.37
C ALA A 164 -4.79 0.97 -9.40
N ILE A 165 -5.43 -0.17 -9.13
CA ILE A 165 -6.47 -0.72 -10.00
C ILE A 165 -7.64 0.24 -10.08
N THR A 166 -8.16 0.72 -8.94
CA THR A 166 -9.24 1.70 -8.91
C THR A 166 -8.87 2.97 -9.64
N HIS A 167 -7.66 3.51 -9.43
CA HIS A 167 -7.20 4.70 -10.14
C HIS A 167 -7.21 4.47 -11.66
N GLY A 168 -6.68 3.33 -12.13
CA GLY A 168 -6.67 2.99 -13.55
C GLY A 168 -8.07 2.82 -14.13
N THR A 169 -8.94 2.07 -13.44
CA THR A 169 -10.31 1.84 -13.92
C THR A 169 -11.14 3.11 -13.92
N GLU A 170 -11.05 3.94 -12.87
CA GLU A 170 -11.82 5.18 -12.78
C GLU A 170 -11.36 6.20 -13.82
N THR A 171 -10.04 6.35 -14.01
CA THR A 171 -9.50 7.23 -15.05
C THR A 171 -10.02 6.84 -16.43
N ALA A 172 -9.98 5.55 -16.73
CA ALA A 172 -10.51 5.02 -17.99
C ALA A 172 -12.01 5.23 -18.09
N ALA A 173 -12.77 4.80 -17.08
CA ALA A 173 -14.23 4.85 -17.07
C ALA A 173 -14.78 6.27 -17.20
N VAL A 174 -14.13 7.27 -16.58
CA VAL A 174 -14.53 8.67 -16.77
C VAL A 174 -14.23 9.13 -18.20
N GLN A 175 -13.05 8.81 -18.74
CA GLN A 175 -12.64 9.25 -20.07
C GLN A 175 -13.48 8.63 -21.19
N VAL A 176 -13.92 7.38 -21.05
CA VAL A 176 -14.72 6.67 -22.05
C VAL A 176 -16.23 6.75 -21.77
N GLY A 177 -16.65 7.49 -20.73
CA GLY A 177 -18.06 7.68 -20.38
C GLY A 177 -18.74 6.46 -19.73
N PHE A 178 -17.98 5.54 -19.14
CA PHE A 178 -18.50 4.35 -18.46
C PHE A 178 -18.87 4.57 -16.99
N ALA A 179 -18.31 5.60 -16.35
CA ALA A 179 -18.60 5.89 -14.95
C ALA A 179 -20.08 6.31 -14.81
N HIS A 180 -20.83 5.59 -13.98
CA HIS A 180 -22.26 5.83 -13.80
C HIS A 180 -22.64 5.78 -12.31
N GLU A 181 -23.68 6.53 -11.93
CA GLU A 181 -24.28 6.45 -10.59
C GLU A 181 -24.79 5.04 -10.21
N LYS A 182 -24.95 4.17 -11.20
CA LYS A 182 -25.44 2.79 -11.07
C LYS A 182 -24.30 1.78 -10.93
N ASP A 183 -23.04 2.22 -10.97
CA ASP A 183 -21.90 1.36 -10.68
C ASP A 183 -22.03 0.77 -9.28
N ARG A 184 -21.58 -0.46 -9.11
CA ARG A 184 -21.74 -1.21 -7.87
C ARG A 184 -20.42 -1.47 -7.19
N TRP A 185 -20.42 -1.37 -5.87
CA TRP A 185 -19.32 -1.86 -5.06
C TRP A 185 -19.40 -3.39 -4.97
N LYS A 186 -18.28 -4.08 -5.14
CA LYS A 186 -18.23 -5.55 -4.99
C LYS A 186 -17.09 -5.98 -4.10
N ILE A 187 -17.42 -6.77 -3.08
CA ILE A 187 -16.43 -7.37 -2.18
C ILE A 187 -15.72 -8.56 -2.85
N ARG A 188 -14.47 -8.80 -2.44
CA ARG A 188 -13.67 -9.98 -2.84
C ARG A 188 -13.11 -10.66 -1.59
N PRO A 189 -13.92 -11.46 -0.88
CA PRO A 189 -13.54 -12.00 0.43
C PRO A 189 -12.27 -12.86 0.40
N TRP A 190 -12.00 -13.54 -0.71
CA TRP A 190 -10.82 -14.39 -0.88
C TRP A 190 -9.50 -13.62 -1.06
N ARG A 191 -9.53 -12.30 -1.28
CA ARG A 191 -8.33 -11.46 -1.39
C ARG A 191 -7.93 -10.78 -0.08
N THR A 192 -8.72 -10.95 0.97
CA THR A 192 -8.45 -10.36 2.29
C THR A 192 -8.02 -11.45 3.26
N SER A 193 -6.82 -11.34 3.84
CA SER A 193 -6.29 -12.34 4.80
C SER A 193 -7.14 -12.48 6.07
N THR A 194 -7.90 -11.44 6.41
CA THR A 194 -8.79 -11.37 7.59
C THR A 194 -10.28 -11.52 7.25
N GLY A 195 -10.61 -11.78 5.98
CA GLY A 195 -11.98 -11.76 5.46
C GLY A 195 -12.56 -10.35 5.28
N THR A 196 -13.80 -10.28 4.79
CA THR A 196 -14.46 -9.00 4.51
C THR A 196 -14.82 -8.27 5.81
N CYS A 197 -14.32 -7.03 5.98
CA CYS A 197 -14.64 -6.21 7.15
C CYS A 197 -16.10 -5.72 7.15
N LYS A 198 -16.60 -5.26 8.31
CA LYS A 198 -17.96 -4.72 8.47
C LYS A 198 -18.26 -3.52 7.56
N ARG A 199 -17.29 -2.63 7.32
CA ARG A 199 -17.45 -1.46 6.42
C ARG A 199 -17.68 -1.91 4.97
N CYS A 200 -16.84 -2.81 4.46
CA CYS A 200 -16.99 -3.38 3.12
C CYS A 200 -18.30 -4.15 2.94
N LYS A 201 -18.76 -4.90 3.96
CA LYS A 201 -20.06 -5.61 3.91
C LYS A 201 -21.25 -4.66 3.74
N ARG A 202 -21.21 -3.47 4.34
CA ARG A 202 -22.28 -2.46 4.20
C ARG A 202 -22.35 -1.89 2.78
N LEU A 203 -21.23 -1.86 2.07
CA LEU A 203 -21.12 -1.33 0.71
C LEU A 203 -21.44 -2.38 -0.37
N ASP A 204 -21.35 -3.70 -0.08
CA ASP A 204 -21.52 -4.72 -1.11
C ASP A 204 -22.85 -4.60 -1.88
N GLY A 205 -22.75 -4.56 -3.21
CA GLY A 205 -23.88 -4.40 -4.14
C GLY A 205 -24.49 -2.99 -4.19
N LYS A 206 -24.06 -2.05 -3.34
CA LYS A 206 -24.60 -0.69 -3.28
C LYS A 206 -24.17 0.13 -4.49
N LEU A 207 -25.08 1.00 -4.94
CA LEU A 207 -24.86 1.89 -6.06
C LEU A 207 -23.87 3.00 -5.69
N ARG A 208 -23.12 3.52 -6.67
CA ARG A 208 -22.16 4.61 -6.49
C ARG A 208 -22.76 5.83 -5.80
N SER A 209 -24.00 6.17 -6.14
CA SER A 209 -24.76 7.26 -5.51
C SER A 209 -24.97 7.09 -4.00
N GLN A 210 -24.83 5.87 -3.48
CA GLN A 210 -25.03 5.54 -2.07
C GLN A 210 -23.72 5.45 -1.28
N TRP A 211 -22.56 5.36 -1.94
CA TRP A 211 -21.29 5.05 -1.25
C TRP A 211 -20.94 6.08 -0.19
N GLY A 212 -20.91 7.37 -0.54
CA GLY A 212 -20.58 8.45 0.40
C GLY A 212 -21.58 8.63 1.54
N VAL A 213 -22.85 8.25 1.32
CA VAL A 213 -23.90 8.28 2.36
C VAL A 213 -23.68 7.14 3.37
N ILE A 214 -23.27 5.97 2.90
CA ILE A 214 -23.04 4.80 3.74
C ILE A 214 -21.72 4.94 4.51
N ASP A 215 -20.69 5.44 3.83
CA ASP A 215 -19.34 5.58 4.32
C ASP A 215 -18.62 6.76 3.61
N PRO A 216 -18.31 7.87 4.32
CA PRO A 216 -17.67 9.04 3.71
C PRO A 216 -16.33 8.74 3.03
N ASP A 217 -15.58 7.72 3.46
CA ASP A 217 -14.31 7.36 2.84
C ASP A 217 -14.52 6.65 1.48
N ALA A 218 -15.73 6.15 1.22
CA ALA A 218 -16.05 5.36 0.02
C ALA A 218 -16.40 6.19 -1.22
N VAL A 219 -16.43 7.52 -1.11
CA VAL A 219 -16.76 8.43 -2.23
C VAL A 219 -15.92 8.16 -3.48
N ASN A 220 -14.64 7.84 -3.29
CA ASN A 220 -13.68 7.63 -4.39
C ASN A 220 -13.49 6.15 -4.76
N GLY A 221 -14.38 5.25 -4.30
CA GLY A 221 -14.24 3.83 -4.50
C GLY A 221 -13.22 3.16 -3.56
N PRO A 222 -12.87 1.88 -3.80
CA PRO A 222 -11.93 1.14 -2.98
C PRO A 222 -10.47 1.55 -3.24
N PRO A 223 -9.54 1.37 -2.29
CA PRO A 223 -9.74 0.88 -0.94
C PRO A 223 -10.15 1.98 0.06
N ILE A 224 -11.05 1.65 0.99
CA ILE A 224 -11.49 2.57 2.07
C ILE A 224 -10.73 2.38 3.39
N HIS A 225 -9.99 1.28 3.53
CA HIS A 225 -9.14 0.98 4.69
C HIS A 225 -8.01 0.04 4.28
N PRO A 226 -6.97 -0.14 5.11
CA PRO A 226 -5.95 -1.17 4.89
C PRO A 226 -6.58 -2.56 4.69
N HIS A 227 -5.99 -3.41 3.86
CA HIS A 227 -6.52 -4.74 3.48
C HIS A 227 -7.84 -4.74 2.70
N CYS A 228 -8.35 -3.59 2.27
CA CYS A 228 -9.53 -3.57 1.41
C CYS A 228 -9.14 -4.05 0.00
N ALA A 229 -9.71 -5.17 -0.45
CA ALA A 229 -9.52 -5.72 -1.80
C ALA A 229 -10.80 -5.67 -2.65
N CYS A 230 -11.71 -4.76 -2.32
CA CYS A 230 -12.95 -4.58 -3.08
C CYS A 230 -12.70 -3.99 -4.47
N ILE A 231 -13.69 -4.09 -5.35
CA ILE A 231 -13.63 -3.56 -6.71
C ILE A 231 -14.90 -2.78 -7.04
N ILE A 232 -14.85 -2.04 -8.14
CA ILE A 232 -16.01 -1.43 -8.79
C ILE A 232 -16.49 -2.35 -9.93
N VAL A 233 -17.78 -2.57 -10.00
CA VAL A 233 -18.48 -3.21 -11.12
C VAL A 233 -19.25 -2.10 -11.84
N TYR A 234 -18.85 -1.82 -13.08
CA TYR A 234 -19.43 -0.73 -13.86
C TYR A 234 -20.72 -1.18 -14.54
N HIS A 235 -21.79 -0.40 -14.41
CA HIS A 235 -23.14 -0.78 -14.82
C HIS A 235 -23.21 -1.14 -16.31
N LEU A 236 -22.61 -0.31 -17.16
CA LEU A 236 -22.69 -0.45 -18.61
C LEU A 236 -21.97 -1.69 -19.14
N ILE A 237 -20.95 -2.18 -18.42
CA ILE A 237 -20.29 -3.45 -18.69
C ILE A 237 -21.16 -4.62 -18.20
N GLU A 238 -21.79 -4.47 -17.04
CA GLU A 238 -22.67 -5.50 -16.47
C GLU A 238 -23.91 -5.76 -17.34
N THR A 239 -24.48 -4.72 -17.94
CA THR A 239 -25.65 -4.81 -18.83
C THR A 239 -25.30 -5.23 -20.27
N GLY A 240 -24.01 -5.41 -20.59
CA GLY A 240 -23.55 -5.72 -21.94
C GLY A 240 -23.76 -4.59 -22.96
N GLN A 241 -24.07 -3.37 -22.49
CA GLN A 241 -24.26 -2.21 -23.35
C GLN A 241 -22.96 -1.74 -24.00
N VAL A 242 -21.83 -2.08 -23.38
CA VAL A 242 -20.49 -1.85 -23.93
C VAL A 242 -19.59 -3.04 -23.62
N SER A 243 -18.84 -3.46 -24.63
CA SER A 243 -17.72 -4.37 -24.42
C SER A 243 -16.49 -3.54 -24.05
N PRO A 244 -15.66 -3.99 -23.09
CA PRO A 244 -14.35 -3.38 -22.85
C PRO A 244 -13.47 -3.36 -24.11
N SER A 245 -13.69 -4.31 -25.03
CA SER A 245 -12.96 -4.43 -26.30
C SER A 245 -13.56 -3.58 -27.43
N SER A 246 -14.74 -2.99 -27.25
CA SER A 246 -15.45 -2.23 -28.30
C SER A 246 -15.28 -0.72 -28.19
N VAL A 247 -14.41 -0.23 -27.30
CA VAL A 247 -14.11 1.20 -27.21
C VAL A 247 -13.32 1.58 -28.46
N PRO A 248 -13.83 2.46 -29.34
CA PRO A 248 -13.09 2.91 -30.50
C PRO A 248 -11.78 3.52 -30.02
N GLU A 249 -10.66 3.19 -30.68
CA GLU A 249 -9.39 3.88 -30.45
C GLU A 249 -9.67 5.38 -30.55
N ILE A 250 -9.59 6.09 -29.42
CA ILE A 250 -9.71 7.54 -29.43
C ILE A 250 -8.53 8.01 -30.27
N PRO A 251 -8.74 8.64 -31.45
CA PRO A 251 -7.64 9.09 -32.27
C PRO A 251 -6.74 9.96 -31.42
N ALA A 252 -5.43 9.74 -31.52
CA ALA A 252 -4.40 10.46 -30.78
C ALA A 252 -4.32 11.92 -31.26
N THR A 253 -5.38 12.70 -31.10
CA THR A 253 -5.44 14.12 -31.40
C THR A 253 -5.47 14.89 -30.10
N PHE A 254 -4.34 14.88 -29.39
CA PHE A 254 -4.01 16.00 -28.49
C PHE A 254 -2.55 16.35 -28.71
N GLY A 255 -2.38 17.40 -29.52
CA GLY A 255 -1.11 18.02 -29.82
C GLY A 255 -0.46 18.54 -28.54
N THR A 256 0.82 18.23 -28.43
CA THR A 256 1.85 19.09 -27.89
C THR A 256 1.61 20.56 -28.29
N GLN A 257 1.08 21.35 -27.37
CA GLN A 257 1.50 22.74 -27.22
C GLN A 257 2.05 22.90 -25.80
N LEU A 258 3.30 22.45 -25.64
CA LEU A 258 4.21 23.03 -24.67
C LEU A 258 4.84 24.23 -25.39
N THR A 259 4.30 25.42 -25.17
CA THR A 259 5.04 26.66 -25.43
C THR A 259 6.03 26.92 -24.28
N PRO A 260 7.19 27.52 -24.60
CA PRO A 260 8.32 27.68 -23.68
C PRO A 260 8.02 28.56 -22.46
#